data_AF-K0W6K9-F1
#
_entry.id   AF-K0W6K9-F1
#
_cell.length_a   1.000
_cell.length_b   1.000
_cell.length_c   1.000
_cell.angle_alpha   90.00
_cell.angle_beta   90.00
_cell.angle_gamma   90.00
#
_symmetry.space_group_name_H-M   'P 1'
#
loop_
_entity.id
_entity.type
_entity.pdbx_description
1 polymer ?
#
loop_
_entity_poly.entity_id
_entity_poly.type
_entity_poly.pdbx_seq_one_letter_code
_entity_poly.pdbx_strand_id
1 'polypeptide(L)'
;GYDEIGFWSIALLALFRLGQGFALGGAWDGLASLLALNAPANHRGWYAMIPQLGAPIGFALASILFGYFVANLSSEDFLSWGWRYPFFVAFAINVVALFARLRLVMTKEFGTLLEQHELEAAPILEVLRVHGRDILIGAFVPLASFAMFHLVTIFPLGWMSLYGNQPIGAFMVVQVVGAMVGIVAIITSGLIADRIGRRAQLAICAVIIAVFSFVGPILIASGNNGHDAFVIIGFGVLGLSFGQATGSISSRFGRGYRYTGAAFTSDLAWLVGAGFAPLVALSLSSRFGLTFVGYYLLSGAICTLAALAFSKALEQRE
;
A
#
# COMPACT_ATOMS: atom_id res chain seq x y z
N GLY A 1 -9.35 18.87 23.93
CA GLY A 1 -8.84 18.72 22.56
C GLY A 1 -9.55 19.67 21.63
N TYR A 2 -10.57 19.20 20.89
CA TYR A 2 -11.48 20.12 20.17
C TYR A 2 -12.17 21.08 21.14
N ASP A 3 -12.57 20.60 22.31
CA ASP A 3 -13.23 21.44 23.33
C ASP A 3 -12.33 22.55 23.91
N GLU A 4 -11.01 22.48 23.71
CA GLU A 4 -10.04 23.46 24.22
C GLU A 4 -9.58 24.45 23.16
N ILE A 5 -9.26 23.98 21.95
CA ILE A 5 -8.69 24.81 20.87
C ILE A 5 -9.54 24.84 19.60
N GLY A 6 -10.73 24.24 19.63
CA GLY A 6 -11.72 24.26 18.56
C GLY A 6 -11.17 23.78 17.22
N PHE A 7 -11.49 24.52 16.17
CA PHE A 7 -11.11 24.23 14.78
C PHE A 7 -9.58 24.08 14.59
N TRP A 8 -8.76 24.75 15.41
CA TRP A 8 -7.31 24.62 15.32
C TRP A 8 -6.81 23.20 15.60
N SER A 9 -7.52 22.40 16.42
CA SER A 9 -7.18 20.99 16.62
C SER A 9 -7.24 20.18 15.32
N ILE A 10 -8.25 20.44 14.49
CA ILE A 10 -8.44 19.78 13.19
C ILE A 10 -7.37 20.26 12.21
N ALA A 11 -7.13 21.57 12.14
CA ALA A 11 -6.11 22.14 11.26
C ALA A 11 -4.70 21.65 11.58
N LEU A 12 -4.33 21.58 12.86
CA LEU A 12 -3.03 21.04 13.30
C LEU A 12 -2.91 19.55 13.03
N LEU A 13 -3.97 18.77 13.28
CA LEU A 13 -3.96 17.34 12.96
C LEU A 13 -3.79 17.12 11.45
N ALA A 14 -4.50 17.89 10.62
CA ALA A 14 -4.35 17.84 9.17
C ALA A 14 -2.92 18.21 8.74
N LEU A 15 -2.35 19.28 9.30
CA LEU A 15 -0.97 19.70 9.02
C LEU A 15 0.05 18.61 9.39
N PHE A 16 -0.08 18.00 10.58
CA PHE A 16 0.81 16.92 10.98
C PHE A 16 0.64 15.67 10.13
N ARG A 17 -0.58 15.36 9.66
CA ARG A 17 -0.83 14.27 8.73
C ARG A 17 -0.22 14.52 7.35
N LEU A 18 -0.31 15.76 6.84
CA LEU A 18 0.37 16.15 5.61
C LEU A 18 1.89 16.02 5.76
N GLY A 19 2.46 16.48 6.88
CA GLY A 19 3.88 16.30 7.20
C GLY A 19 4.31 14.83 7.25
N GLN A 20 3.50 13.96 7.88
CA GLN A 20 3.74 12.51 7.88
C GLN A 20 3.69 11.92 6.46
N GLY A 21 2.76 12.36 5.62
CA GLY A 21 2.66 11.94 4.22
C GLY A 21 3.91 12.30 3.43
N PHE A 22 4.39 13.54 3.53
CA PHE A 22 5.63 13.98 2.88
C PHE A 22 6.85 13.20 3.35
N ALA A 23 6.95 12.93 4.66
CA ALA A 23 8.04 12.12 5.20
C ALA A 23 8.00 10.66 4.73
N LEU A 24 6.81 10.09 4.54
CA LEU A 24 6.64 8.72 4.07
C LEU A 24 7.01 8.57 2.59
N GLY A 25 6.50 9.46 1.71
CA GLY A 25 6.78 9.43 0.26
C GLY A 25 8.28 9.52 -0.04
N GLY A 26 8.99 10.44 0.63
CA GLY A 26 10.44 10.57 0.46
C GLY A 26 11.26 9.37 0.95
N ALA A 27 10.70 8.52 1.81
CA ALA A 27 11.41 7.43 2.46
C ALA A 27 11.14 6.05 1.83
N TRP A 28 9.92 5.81 1.35
CA TRP A 28 9.45 4.50 0.91
C TRP A 28 9.95 4.15 -0.50
N ASP A 29 9.88 5.08 -1.44
CA ASP A 29 10.11 4.79 -2.87
C ASP A 29 11.59 4.78 -3.28
N GLY A 30 12.45 5.51 -2.56
CA GLY A 30 13.90 5.51 -2.79
C GLY A 30 14.56 4.17 -2.46
N LEU A 31 14.17 3.54 -1.33
CA LEU A 31 14.78 2.29 -0.85
C LEU A 31 14.36 1.06 -1.67
N ALA A 32 13.08 0.95 -2.03
CA ALA A 32 12.60 -0.17 -2.83
C ALA A 32 13.24 -0.17 -4.23
N SER A 33 13.44 1.03 -4.80
CA SER A 33 14.16 1.19 -6.07
C SER A 33 15.63 0.82 -5.94
N LEU A 34 16.32 1.27 -4.89
CA LEU A 34 17.73 0.94 -4.61
C LEU A 34 17.98 -0.57 -4.43
N LEU A 35 17.13 -1.24 -3.65
CA LEU A 35 17.23 -2.68 -3.42
C LEU A 35 16.96 -3.49 -4.69
N ALA A 36 16.02 -3.04 -5.52
CA ALA A 36 15.73 -3.68 -6.80
C ALA A 36 16.83 -3.45 -7.85
N LEU A 37 17.50 -2.30 -7.84
CA LEU A 37 18.61 -1.99 -8.76
C LEU A 37 19.83 -2.88 -8.50
N ASN A 38 20.07 -3.25 -7.24
CA ASN A 38 21.17 -4.12 -6.83
C ASN A 38 20.80 -5.61 -6.79
N ALA A 39 19.58 -5.98 -7.18
CA ALA A 39 19.12 -7.37 -7.13
C ALA A 39 19.72 -8.22 -8.27
N PRO A 40 20.18 -9.45 -8.00
CA PRO A 40 20.57 -10.40 -9.05
C PRO A 40 19.44 -10.61 -10.05
N ALA A 41 19.77 -10.78 -11.34
CA ALA A 41 18.79 -10.84 -12.42
C ALA A 41 17.67 -11.87 -12.19
N ASN A 42 18.00 -13.03 -11.60
CA ASN A 42 17.06 -14.13 -11.33
C ASN A 42 16.33 -14.05 -9.97
N HIS A 43 16.56 -12.98 -9.20
CA HIS A 43 15.98 -12.79 -7.86
C HIS A 43 15.27 -11.45 -7.71
N ARG A 44 14.97 -10.77 -8.81
CA ARG A 44 14.37 -9.42 -8.78
C ARG A 44 13.01 -9.41 -8.07
N GLY A 45 12.20 -10.46 -8.21
CA GLY A 45 10.92 -10.61 -7.53
C GLY A 45 11.09 -10.82 -6.02
N TRP A 46 12.07 -11.63 -5.61
CA TRP A 46 12.44 -11.81 -4.21
C TRP A 46 12.88 -10.51 -3.54
N TYR A 47 13.76 -9.73 -4.18
CA TYR A 47 14.22 -8.46 -3.59
C TYR A 47 13.14 -7.37 -3.60
N ALA A 48 12.26 -7.36 -4.61
CA ALA A 48 11.16 -6.40 -4.69
C ALA A 48 10.11 -6.58 -3.59
N MET A 49 9.89 -7.81 -3.10
CA MET A 49 8.88 -8.07 -2.06
C MET A 49 9.36 -7.73 -0.64
N ILE A 50 10.67 -7.68 -0.39
CA ILE A 50 11.22 -7.48 0.96
C ILE A 50 10.72 -6.17 1.61
N PRO A 51 10.79 -5.00 0.94
CA PRO A 51 10.26 -3.76 1.51
C PRO A 51 8.76 -3.83 1.80
N GLN A 52 8.01 -4.62 1.01
CA GLN A 52 6.57 -4.73 1.11
C GLN A 52 6.11 -5.47 2.36
N LEU A 53 6.95 -6.33 2.93
CA LEU A 53 6.66 -7.00 4.21
C LEU A 53 6.46 -6.00 5.36
N GLY A 54 7.08 -4.82 5.27
CA GLY A 54 6.93 -3.78 6.28
C GLY A 54 5.48 -3.33 6.47
N ALA A 55 4.68 -3.30 5.40
CA ALA A 55 3.29 -2.84 5.47
C ALA A 55 2.38 -3.75 6.32
N PRO A 56 2.24 -5.07 6.04
CA PRO A 56 1.43 -5.95 6.88
C PRO A 56 2.04 -6.20 8.26
N ILE A 57 3.38 -6.16 8.42
CA ILE A 57 4.00 -6.26 9.77
C ILE A 57 3.62 -5.05 10.62
N GLY A 58 3.76 -3.84 10.07
CA GLY A 58 3.38 -2.60 10.75
C GLY A 58 1.88 -2.55 11.05
N PHE A 59 1.05 -2.98 10.10
CA PHE A 59 -0.40 -3.09 10.30
C PHE A 59 -0.75 -4.10 11.39
N ALA A 60 -0.16 -5.31 11.39
CA ALA A 60 -0.37 -6.31 12.43
C ALA A 60 0.03 -5.78 13.81
N LEU A 61 1.19 -5.12 13.92
CA LEU A 61 1.63 -4.50 15.17
C LEU A 61 0.65 -3.44 15.66
N ALA A 62 0.17 -2.58 14.77
CA ALA A 62 -0.84 -1.58 15.09
C ALA A 62 -2.16 -2.24 15.55
N SER A 63 -2.65 -3.24 14.84
CA SER A 63 -3.86 -4.00 15.19
C SER A 63 -3.72 -4.72 16.53
N ILE A 64 -2.54 -5.27 16.86
CA ILE A 64 -2.26 -5.88 18.16
C ILE A 64 -2.34 -4.83 19.27
N LEU A 65 -1.66 -3.70 19.11
CA LEU A 65 -1.65 -2.63 20.12
C LEU A 65 -3.04 -2.04 20.35
N PHE A 66 -3.74 -1.68 19.27
CA PHE A 66 -5.09 -1.14 19.37
C PHE A 66 -6.08 -2.19 19.91
N GLY A 67 -5.98 -3.44 19.47
CA GLY A 67 -6.81 -4.54 19.97
C GLY A 67 -6.61 -4.75 21.47
N TYR A 68 -5.36 -4.71 21.94
CA TYR A 68 -5.03 -4.78 23.36
C TYR A 68 -5.63 -3.60 24.14
N PHE A 69 -5.48 -2.37 23.66
CA PHE A 69 -6.02 -1.19 24.34
C PHE A 69 -7.55 -1.19 24.38
N VAL A 70 -8.21 -1.52 23.28
CA VAL A 70 -9.68 -1.58 23.21
C VAL A 70 -10.23 -2.68 24.13
N ALA A 71 -9.49 -3.78 24.33
CA ALA A 71 -9.91 -4.87 25.19
C ALA A 71 -9.64 -4.64 26.69
N ASN A 72 -8.62 -3.85 27.04
CA ASN A 72 -8.13 -3.75 28.43
C ASN A 72 -8.29 -2.35 29.06
N LEU A 73 -8.51 -1.30 28.28
CA LEU A 73 -8.73 0.04 28.81
C LEU A 73 -10.22 0.37 28.89
N SER A 74 -10.58 1.20 29.87
CA SER A 74 -11.87 1.87 29.87
C SER A 74 -11.98 2.83 28.68
N SER A 75 -13.18 3.17 28.24
CA SER A 75 -13.39 4.16 27.17
C SER A 75 -12.77 5.52 27.52
N GLU A 76 -12.79 5.90 28.80
CA GLU A 76 -12.20 7.13 29.31
C GLU A 76 -10.67 7.11 29.19
N ASP A 77 -10.02 6.02 29.63
CA ASP A 77 -8.56 5.85 29.51
C ASP A 77 -8.10 5.79 28.06
N PHE A 78 -8.87 5.10 27.21
CA PHE A 78 -8.55 5.00 25.79
C PHE A 78 -8.56 6.39 25.14
N LEU A 79 -9.58 7.21 25.39
CA LEU A 79 -9.73 8.57 24.84
C LEU A 79 -8.75 9.57 25.45
N SER A 80 -8.42 9.40 26.74
CA SER A 80 -7.51 10.31 27.45
C SER A 80 -6.05 10.11 27.03
N TRP A 81 -5.56 8.88 26.90
CA TRP A 81 -4.16 8.63 26.52
C TRP A 81 -3.96 7.40 25.62
N GLY A 82 -4.76 6.35 25.74
CA GLY A 82 -4.52 5.04 25.10
C GLY A 82 -4.29 5.12 23.60
N TRP A 83 -5.12 5.90 22.87
CA TRP A 83 -4.99 6.03 21.42
C TRP A 83 -3.69 6.73 20.96
N ARG A 84 -3.02 7.49 21.84
CA ARG A 84 -1.77 8.20 21.54
C ARG A 84 -0.55 7.30 21.63
N TYR A 85 -0.61 6.22 22.42
CA TYR A 85 0.53 5.33 22.65
C TYR A 85 1.15 4.73 21.37
N PRO A 86 0.36 4.21 20.40
CA PRO A 86 0.91 3.66 19.16
C PRO A 86 1.78 4.64 18.35
N PHE A 87 1.54 5.95 18.47
CA PHE A 87 2.37 6.96 17.79
C PHE A 87 3.79 7.02 18.36
N PHE A 88 3.96 6.82 19.66
CA PHE A 88 5.30 6.76 20.28
C PHE A 88 6.04 5.49 19.88
N VAL A 89 5.33 4.37 19.75
CA VAL A 89 5.92 3.12 19.22
C VAL A 89 6.39 3.33 17.78
N ALA A 90 5.55 3.93 16.93
CA ALA A 90 5.92 4.27 15.56
C ALA A 90 7.11 5.25 15.51
N PHE A 91 7.19 6.22 16.42
CA PHE A 91 8.33 7.11 16.55
C PHE A 91 9.63 6.36 16.87
N ALA A 92 9.61 5.47 17.87
CA ALA A 92 10.78 4.67 18.24
C ALA A 92 11.29 3.81 17.08
N ILE A 93 10.37 3.16 16.34
CA ILE A 93 10.72 2.37 15.15
C ILE A 93 11.35 3.26 14.07
N ASN A 94 10.81 4.46 13.86
CA ASN A 94 11.35 5.40 12.87
C ASN A 94 12.76 5.90 13.24
N VAL A 95 13.09 6.04 14.52
CA VAL A 95 14.45 6.37 14.96
C VAL A 95 15.43 5.25 14.54
N VAL A 96 15.07 4.00 14.78
CA VAL A 96 15.89 2.85 14.33
C VAL A 96 16.00 2.81 12.80
N ALA A 97 14.89 3.05 12.09
CA ALA A 97 14.88 3.11 10.64
C ALA A 97 15.77 4.24 10.09
N LEU A 98 15.84 5.39 10.76
CA LEU A 98 16.74 6.50 10.40
C LEU A 98 18.20 6.05 10.48
N PHE A 99 18.61 5.40 11.56
CA PHE A 99 19.98 4.88 11.69
C PHE A 99 20.31 3.85 10.60
N ALA A 100 19.36 2.96 10.28
CA ALA A 100 19.54 2.00 9.19
C ALA A 100 19.73 2.70 7.83
N ARG A 101 18.94 3.73 7.54
CA ARG A 101 19.05 4.53 6.30
C ARG A 101 20.38 5.28 6.22
N LEU A 102 20.81 5.91 7.31
CA LEU A 102 22.11 6.58 7.36
C LEU A 102 23.25 5.61 7.05
N ARG A 103 23.17 4.36 7.54
CA ARG A 103 24.15 3.32 7.19
C ARG A 103 24.09 2.90 5.72
N LEU A 104 22.90 2.81 5.13
CA LEU A 104 22.75 2.45 3.71
C LEU A 104 23.39 3.48 2.77
N VAL A 105 23.24 4.78 3.06
CA VAL A 105 23.83 5.86 2.26
C VAL A 105 25.37 5.84 2.30
N MET A 106 25.97 5.24 3.33
CA MET A 106 27.44 5.09 3.45
C MET A 106 28.00 3.88 2.70
N THR A 107 27.18 3.09 2.01
CA THR A 107 27.63 1.90 1.27
C THR A 107 28.29 2.27 -0.06
N LYS A 108 29.21 1.43 -0.54
CA LYS A 108 29.89 1.66 -1.83
C LYS A 108 28.90 1.60 -2.99
N GLU A 109 27.93 0.71 -2.91
CA GLU A 109 26.88 0.53 -3.90
C GLU A 109 26.05 1.80 -4.08
N PHE A 110 25.71 2.50 -2.98
CA PHE A 110 25.03 3.79 -3.04
C PHE A 110 25.91 4.85 -3.73
N GLY A 111 27.20 4.91 -3.39
CA GLY A 111 28.16 5.81 -4.05
C GLY A 111 28.27 5.56 -5.56
N THR A 112 28.37 4.30 -5.98
CA THR A 112 28.42 3.91 -7.40
C THR A 112 27.15 4.31 -8.16
N LEU A 113 25.97 4.12 -7.56
CA LEU A 113 24.71 4.52 -8.20
C LEU A 113 24.56 6.05 -8.29
N LEU A 114 25.10 6.79 -7.32
CA LEU A 114 25.16 8.25 -7.37
C LEU A 114 26.09 8.73 -8.49
N GLU A 115 27.29 8.14 -8.61
CA GLU A 115 28.23 8.43 -9.71
C GLU A 115 27.62 8.10 -11.10
N GLN A 116 26.77 7.07 -11.18
CA GLN A 116 26.06 6.69 -12.41
C GLN A 116 24.84 7.57 -12.74
N HIS A 117 24.56 8.60 -11.92
CA HIS A 117 23.41 9.51 -12.06
C HIS A 117 22.05 8.79 -11.99
N GLU A 118 22.01 7.58 -11.40
CA GLU A 118 20.79 6.79 -11.21
C GLU A 118 19.98 7.28 -10.00
N LEU A 119 20.62 8.03 -9.09
CA LEU A 119 20.04 8.61 -7.88
C LEU A 119 19.93 10.13 -7.93
N GLU A 120 20.23 10.74 -9.08
CA GLU A 120 20.16 12.18 -9.23
C GLU A 120 18.70 12.63 -9.38
N ALA A 121 18.34 13.68 -8.65
CA ALA A 121 17.00 14.24 -8.69
C ALA A 121 16.88 15.19 -9.89
N ALA A 122 16.03 14.82 -10.86
CA ALA A 122 15.64 15.71 -11.95
C ALA A 122 14.44 16.59 -11.57
N PRO A 123 14.30 17.81 -12.14
CA PRO A 123 13.14 18.66 -11.94
C PRO A 123 11.83 17.97 -12.38
N ILE A 124 10.82 17.98 -11.52
CA ILE A 124 9.54 17.28 -11.75
C ILE A 124 8.89 17.73 -13.07
N LEU A 125 8.92 19.02 -13.40
CA LEU A 125 8.34 19.54 -14.64
C LEU A 125 9.03 18.97 -15.89
N GLU A 126 10.33 18.74 -15.83
CA GLU A 126 11.09 18.14 -16.92
C GLU A 126 10.75 16.65 -17.06
N VAL A 127 10.72 15.92 -15.94
CA VAL A 127 10.30 14.51 -15.90
C VAL A 127 8.88 14.36 -16.46
N LEU A 128 7.94 15.23 -16.10
CA LEU A 128 6.57 15.20 -16.62
C LEU A 128 6.50 15.49 -18.13
N ARG A 129 7.34 16.39 -18.62
CA ARG A 129 7.39 16.71 -20.05
C ARG A 129 7.94 15.56 -20.88
N VAL A 130 8.96 14.86 -20.38
CA VAL A 130 9.63 13.76 -21.09
C VAL A 130 8.92 12.42 -20.90
N HIS A 131 8.54 12.11 -19.66
CA HIS A 131 8.02 10.80 -19.24
C HIS A 131 6.59 10.84 -18.68
N GLY A 132 5.83 11.92 -18.89
CA GLY A 132 4.47 12.06 -18.33
C GLY A 132 3.52 10.91 -18.69
N ARG A 133 3.67 10.32 -19.89
CA ARG A 133 2.91 9.14 -20.30
C ARG A 133 3.31 7.88 -19.53
N ASP A 134 4.60 7.67 -19.29
CA ASP A 134 5.10 6.53 -18.51
C ASP A 134 4.66 6.64 -17.05
N ILE A 135 4.68 7.86 -16.49
CA ILE A 135 4.15 8.15 -15.15
C ILE A 135 2.68 7.78 -15.07
N LEU A 136 1.86 8.24 -16.01
CA LEU A 136 0.42 7.99 -15.98
C LEU A 136 0.12 6.48 -16.09
N ILE A 137 0.75 5.78 -17.05
CA ILE A 137 0.55 4.33 -17.19
C ILE A 137 1.03 3.61 -15.93
N GLY A 138 2.23 3.97 -15.44
CA GLY A 138 2.82 3.39 -14.25
C GLY A 138 2.00 3.58 -12.99
N ALA A 139 1.31 4.71 -12.85
CA ALA A 139 0.44 4.98 -11.70
C ALA A 139 -0.76 4.03 -11.66
N PHE A 140 -1.25 3.60 -12.83
CA PHE A 140 -2.39 2.70 -12.95
C PHE A 140 -2.01 1.20 -12.90
N VAL A 141 -0.73 0.85 -13.10
CA VAL A 141 -0.27 -0.54 -13.02
C VAL A 141 -0.52 -1.19 -11.64
N PRO A 142 -0.16 -0.59 -10.49
CA PRO A 142 -0.43 -1.19 -9.19
C PRO A 142 -1.82 -0.83 -8.62
N LEU A 143 -2.66 -0.10 -9.38
CA LEU A 143 -3.91 0.50 -8.89
C LEU A 143 -4.81 -0.50 -8.15
N ALA A 144 -5.07 -1.66 -8.75
CA ALA A 144 -5.87 -2.70 -8.12
C ALA A 144 -5.30 -3.17 -6.78
N SER A 145 -3.97 -3.30 -6.68
CA SER A 145 -3.30 -3.74 -5.45
C SER A 145 -3.43 -2.70 -4.34
N PHE A 146 -3.26 -1.42 -4.67
CA PHE A 146 -3.35 -0.33 -3.69
C PHE A 146 -4.79 -0.06 -3.25
N ALA A 147 -5.76 -0.17 -4.16
CA ALA A 147 -7.19 -0.15 -3.82
C ALA A 147 -7.54 -1.31 -2.87
N MET A 148 -7.07 -2.53 -3.21
CA MET A 148 -7.25 -3.71 -2.39
C MET A 148 -6.65 -3.54 -1.00
N PHE A 149 -5.46 -2.91 -0.88
CA PHE A 149 -4.77 -2.69 0.38
C PHE A 149 -5.67 -2.00 1.41
N HIS A 150 -6.26 -0.86 1.03
CA HIS A 150 -7.15 -0.12 1.92
C HIS A 150 -8.54 -0.74 2.07
N LEU A 151 -8.97 -1.53 1.09
CA LEU A 151 -10.24 -2.24 1.16
C LEU A 151 -10.24 -3.47 2.07
N VAL A 152 -9.09 -4.03 2.38
CA VAL A 152 -8.98 -5.13 3.37
C VAL A 152 -8.52 -4.63 4.75
N THR A 153 -7.85 -3.47 4.81
CA THR A 153 -7.35 -2.89 6.08
C THR A 153 -8.33 -1.91 6.70
N ILE A 154 -8.57 -0.76 6.05
CA ILE A 154 -9.31 0.37 6.63
C ILE A 154 -10.81 0.24 6.44
N PHE A 155 -11.25 -0.07 5.22
CA PHE A 155 -12.68 -0.15 4.91
C PHE A 155 -13.45 -1.12 5.82
N PRO A 156 -12.97 -2.36 6.10
CA PRO A 156 -13.71 -3.28 6.95
C PRO A 156 -13.78 -2.74 8.38
N LEU A 157 -12.71 -2.16 8.93
CA LEU A 157 -12.79 -1.54 10.25
C LEU A 157 -13.86 -0.44 10.32
N GLY A 158 -13.93 0.41 9.28
CA GLY A 158 -14.96 1.46 9.19
C GLY A 158 -16.37 0.88 9.03
N TRP A 159 -16.56 -0.10 8.15
CA TRP A 159 -17.85 -0.74 7.92
C TRP A 159 -18.35 -1.47 9.17
N MET A 160 -17.50 -2.26 9.82
CA MET A 160 -17.87 -3.03 11.02
C MET A 160 -18.10 -2.11 12.22
N SER A 161 -17.39 -0.98 12.31
CA SER A 161 -17.66 0.02 13.36
C SER A 161 -19.01 0.74 13.19
N LEU A 162 -19.56 0.83 11.97
CA LEU A 162 -20.80 1.55 11.69
C LEU A 162 -22.01 0.62 11.56
N TYR A 163 -21.81 -0.57 10.99
CA TYR A 163 -22.89 -1.49 10.60
C TYR A 163 -22.68 -2.92 11.12
N GLY A 164 -21.52 -3.22 11.70
CA GLY A 164 -21.18 -4.54 12.21
C GLY A 164 -21.68 -4.75 13.64
N ASN A 165 -21.94 -6.02 13.97
CA ASN A 165 -22.32 -6.44 15.33
C ASN A 165 -21.16 -7.11 16.09
N GLN A 166 -19.99 -7.25 15.45
CA GLN A 166 -18.82 -7.90 16.03
C GLN A 166 -18.00 -6.88 16.84
N PRO A 167 -17.53 -7.24 18.05
CA PRO A 167 -16.66 -6.36 18.82
C PRO A 167 -15.39 -5.99 18.04
N ILE A 168 -15.06 -4.69 17.99
CA ILE A 168 -13.91 -4.18 17.23
C ILE A 168 -12.61 -4.86 17.65
N GLY A 169 -12.41 -5.10 18.95
CA GLY A 169 -11.22 -5.80 19.46
C GLY A 169 -11.09 -7.23 18.90
N ALA A 170 -12.20 -7.98 18.79
CA ALA A 170 -12.20 -9.31 18.19
C ALA A 170 -11.90 -9.24 16.68
N PHE A 171 -12.46 -8.26 15.98
CA PHE A 171 -12.21 -8.05 14.57
C PHE A 171 -10.75 -7.61 14.30
N MET A 172 -10.10 -6.91 15.23
CA MET A 172 -8.66 -6.61 15.13
C MET A 172 -7.79 -7.87 15.20
N VAL A 173 -8.19 -8.92 15.93
CA VAL A 173 -7.48 -10.21 15.91
C VAL A 173 -7.56 -10.84 14.51
N VAL A 174 -8.73 -10.77 13.88
CA VAL A 174 -8.93 -11.25 12.50
C VAL A 174 -8.05 -10.47 11.52
N GLN A 175 -7.92 -9.16 11.72
CA GLN A 175 -6.99 -8.32 10.94
C GLN A 175 -5.52 -8.75 11.10
N VAL A 176 -5.11 -9.16 12.31
CA VAL A 176 -3.76 -9.71 12.55
C VAL A 176 -3.58 -11.04 11.82
N VAL A 177 -4.57 -11.94 11.90
CA VAL A 177 -4.53 -13.23 11.17
C VAL A 177 -4.46 -12.98 9.66
N GLY A 178 -5.29 -12.07 9.13
CA GLY A 178 -5.23 -11.63 7.75
C GLY A 178 -3.85 -11.11 7.36
N ALA A 179 -3.28 -10.21 8.16
CA ALA A 179 -1.93 -9.69 7.91
C ALA A 179 -0.85 -10.79 7.88
N MET A 180 -0.94 -11.81 8.73
CA MET A 180 -0.04 -12.97 8.70
C MET A 180 -0.19 -13.79 7.40
N VAL A 181 -1.42 -14.00 6.94
CA VAL A 181 -1.67 -14.60 5.62
C VAL A 181 -1.10 -13.73 4.50
N GLY A 182 -1.26 -12.41 4.61
CA GLY A 182 -0.68 -11.43 3.69
C GLY A 182 0.84 -11.50 3.64
N ILE A 183 1.51 -11.63 4.79
CA ILE A 183 2.98 -11.79 4.88
C ILE A 183 3.44 -13.03 4.11
N VAL A 184 2.79 -14.18 4.35
CA VAL A 184 3.11 -15.43 3.64
C VAL A 184 2.86 -15.25 2.14
N ALA A 185 1.74 -14.64 1.77
CA ALA A 185 1.40 -14.35 0.38
C ALA A 185 2.44 -13.43 -0.29
N ILE A 186 2.94 -12.39 0.38
CA ILE A 186 4.03 -11.52 -0.12
C ILE A 186 5.31 -12.32 -0.36
N ILE A 187 5.71 -13.20 0.57
CA ILE A 187 6.91 -14.04 0.40
C ILE A 187 6.73 -14.97 -0.82
N THR A 188 5.58 -15.65 -0.91
CA THR A 188 5.28 -16.52 -2.07
C THR A 188 5.23 -15.72 -3.38
N SER A 189 4.80 -14.46 -3.32
CA SER A 189 4.77 -13.56 -4.47
C SER A 189 6.16 -13.37 -5.08
N GLY A 190 7.22 -13.28 -4.25
CA GLY A 190 8.59 -13.12 -4.74
C GLY A 190 9.09 -14.37 -5.47
N LEU A 191 8.82 -15.54 -4.90
CA LEU A 191 9.20 -16.83 -5.49
C LEU A 191 8.48 -17.12 -6.81
N ILE A 192 7.20 -16.76 -6.90
CA ILE A 192 6.41 -16.89 -8.13
C ILE A 192 6.94 -15.90 -9.18
N ALA A 193 7.20 -14.66 -8.79
CA ALA A 193 7.63 -13.60 -9.70
C ALA A 193 8.98 -13.90 -10.35
N ASP A 194 9.89 -14.56 -9.63
CA ASP A 194 11.18 -14.99 -10.16
C ASP A 194 11.03 -16.08 -11.25
N ARG A 195 9.90 -16.81 -11.29
CA ARG A 195 9.64 -17.88 -12.29
C ARG A 195 8.82 -17.40 -13.49
N ILE A 196 7.74 -16.65 -13.24
CA ILE A 196 6.79 -16.23 -14.31
C ILE A 196 6.98 -14.77 -14.73
N GLY A 197 7.80 -14.01 -14.00
CA GLY A 197 8.00 -12.59 -14.20
C GLY A 197 6.98 -11.71 -13.46
N ARG A 198 7.46 -10.55 -12.98
CA ARG A 198 6.69 -9.57 -12.18
C ARG A 198 5.43 -9.06 -12.90
N ARG A 199 5.55 -8.78 -14.20
CA ARG A 199 4.46 -8.26 -15.03
C ARG A 199 3.32 -9.28 -15.18
N ALA A 200 3.66 -10.53 -15.49
CA ALA A 200 2.69 -11.61 -15.64
C ALA A 200 1.96 -11.85 -14.31
N GLN A 201 2.69 -11.83 -13.21
CA GLN A 201 2.10 -11.96 -11.89
C GLN A 201 1.12 -10.84 -11.55
N LEU A 202 1.46 -9.58 -11.82
CA LEU A 202 0.52 -8.47 -11.62
C LEU A 202 -0.75 -8.61 -12.46
N ALA A 203 -0.63 -9.10 -13.71
CA ALA A 203 -1.80 -9.37 -14.55
C ALA A 203 -2.68 -10.49 -13.98
N ILE A 204 -2.08 -11.61 -13.54
CA ILE A 204 -2.79 -12.72 -12.89
C ILE A 204 -3.49 -12.23 -11.63
N CYS A 205 -2.79 -11.45 -10.79
CA CYS A 205 -3.36 -10.91 -9.57
C CYS A 205 -4.49 -9.93 -9.84
N ALA A 206 -4.40 -9.10 -10.89
CA ALA A 206 -5.50 -8.23 -11.28
C ALA A 206 -6.75 -9.02 -11.69
N VAL A 207 -6.60 -10.17 -12.37
CA VAL A 207 -7.72 -11.08 -12.66
C VAL A 207 -8.29 -11.69 -11.38
N ILE A 208 -7.44 -12.14 -10.44
CA ILE A 208 -7.88 -12.67 -9.14
C ILE A 208 -8.64 -11.60 -8.35
N ILE A 209 -8.16 -10.35 -8.34
CA ILE A 209 -8.84 -9.21 -7.70
C ILE A 209 -10.20 -8.93 -8.38
N ALA A 210 -10.28 -9.03 -9.71
CA ALA A 210 -11.54 -8.89 -10.43
C ALA A 210 -12.54 -9.98 -10.02
N VAL A 211 -12.11 -11.24 -9.88
CA VAL A 211 -12.97 -12.32 -9.36
C VAL A 211 -13.39 -12.04 -7.92
N PHE A 212 -12.43 -11.66 -7.07
CA PHE A 212 -12.69 -11.30 -5.68
C PHE A 212 -13.67 -10.13 -5.55
N SER A 213 -13.71 -9.21 -6.51
CA SER A 213 -14.66 -8.08 -6.49
C SER A 213 -16.13 -8.51 -6.54
N PHE A 214 -16.44 -9.67 -7.11
CA PHE A 214 -17.79 -10.23 -7.10
C PHE A 214 -18.08 -11.00 -5.82
N VAL A 215 -17.07 -11.70 -5.30
CA VAL A 215 -17.19 -12.53 -4.09
C VAL A 215 -17.18 -11.69 -2.81
N GLY A 216 -16.38 -10.63 -2.76
CA GLY A 216 -16.14 -9.80 -1.58
C GLY A 216 -17.42 -9.20 -0.98
N PRO A 217 -18.29 -8.54 -1.76
CA PRO A 217 -19.58 -8.05 -1.26
C PRO A 217 -20.47 -9.13 -0.67
N ILE A 218 -20.45 -10.35 -1.25
CA ILE A 218 -21.23 -11.50 -0.77
C ILE A 218 -20.70 -11.95 0.59
N LEU A 219 -19.37 -12.02 0.74
CA LEU A 219 -18.73 -12.35 2.01
C LEU A 219 -19.10 -11.32 3.09
N ILE A 220 -19.01 -10.02 2.78
CA ILE A 220 -19.37 -8.98 3.75
C ILE A 220 -20.86 -9.07 4.15
N ALA A 221 -21.75 -9.40 3.21
CA ALA A 221 -23.17 -9.56 3.49
C ALA A 221 -23.51 -10.83 4.31
N SER A 222 -22.57 -11.78 4.45
CA SER A 222 -22.80 -13.08 5.08
C SER A 222 -22.63 -13.09 6.61
N GLY A 223 -22.55 -11.91 7.23
CA GLY A 223 -22.38 -11.75 8.68
C GLY A 223 -20.94 -11.99 9.15
N ASN A 224 -20.74 -12.21 10.45
CA ASN A 224 -19.42 -12.20 11.08
C ASN A 224 -18.41 -13.17 10.44
N ASN A 225 -18.80 -14.42 10.19
CA ASN A 225 -17.90 -15.39 9.53
C ASN A 225 -17.52 -14.95 8.11
N GLY A 226 -18.44 -14.26 7.43
CA GLY A 226 -18.20 -13.69 6.11
C GLY A 226 -17.27 -12.47 6.15
N HIS A 227 -17.38 -11.63 7.18
CA HIS A 227 -16.44 -10.54 7.45
C HIS A 227 -15.01 -11.07 7.62
N ASP A 228 -14.87 -12.13 8.41
CA ASP A 228 -13.58 -12.75 8.68
C ASP A 228 -12.98 -13.38 7.42
N ALA A 229 -13.81 -14.09 6.65
CA ALA A 229 -13.42 -14.66 5.36
C ALA A 229 -13.01 -13.56 4.36
N PHE A 230 -13.75 -12.45 4.29
CA PHE A 230 -13.40 -11.31 3.42
C PHE A 230 -12.00 -10.78 3.72
N VAL A 231 -11.68 -10.56 4.99
CA VAL A 231 -10.36 -10.07 5.41
C VAL A 231 -9.27 -11.09 5.10
N ILE A 232 -9.43 -12.35 5.53
CA ILE A 232 -8.39 -13.38 5.39
C ILE A 232 -8.08 -13.68 3.93
N ILE A 233 -9.12 -13.90 3.11
CA ILE A 233 -8.96 -14.14 1.67
C ILE A 233 -8.41 -12.89 0.99
N GLY A 234 -8.94 -11.72 1.37
CA GLY A 234 -8.52 -10.44 0.83
C GLY A 234 -7.03 -10.16 1.05
N PHE A 235 -6.50 -10.42 2.24
CA PHE A 235 -5.06 -10.29 2.52
C PHE A 235 -4.21 -11.29 1.73
N GLY A 236 -4.69 -12.51 1.51
CA GLY A 236 -4.00 -13.48 0.65
C GLY A 236 -3.88 -12.99 -0.79
N VAL A 237 -4.99 -12.51 -1.36
CA VAL A 237 -5.02 -11.91 -2.72
C VAL A 237 -4.14 -10.66 -2.78
N LEU A 238 -4.26 -9.78 -1.78
CA LEU A 238 -3.44 -8.58 -1.67
C LEU A 238 -1.96 -8.92 -1.63
N GLY A 239 -1.53 -9.87 -0.79
CA GLY A 239 -0.12 -10.16 -0.60
C GLY A 239 0.55 -10.68 -1.87
N LEU A 240 -0.15 -11.52 -2.66
CA LEU A 240 0.33 -12.00 -3.95
C LEU A 240 0.59 -10.88 -4.96
N SER A 241 -0.22 -9.81 -4.90
CA SER A 241 -0.14 -8.66 -5.82
C SER A 241 0.81 -7.58 -5.31
N PHE A 242 0.63 -7.17 -4.06
CA PHE A 242 1.33 -6.05 -3.42
C PHE A 242 2.84 -6.27 -3.34
N GLY A 243 3.28 -7.52 -3.13
CA GLY A 243 4.70 -7.87 -3.11
C GLY A 243 5.45 -7.49 -4.40
N GLN A 244 4.75 -7.37 -5.53
CA GLN A 244 5.34 -7.05 -6.84
C GLN A 244 4.94 -5.67 -7.40
N ALA A 245 4.06 -4.94 -6.70
CA ALA A 245 3.41 -3.74 -7.20
C ALA A 245 4.36 -2.55 -7.41
N THR A 246 5.31 -2.33 -6.49
CA THR A 246 6.24 -1.18 -6.55
C THR A 246 7.34 -1.38 -7.59
N GLY A 247 7.64 -0.32 -8.34
CA GLY A 247 8.77 -0.30 -9.27
C GLY A 247 8.66 -1.27 -10.44
N SER A 248 7.43 -1.60 -10.84
CA SER A 248 7.14 -2.45 -12.01
C SER A 248 7.43 -1.76 -13.35
N ILE A 249 7.48 -0.42 -13.35
CA ILE A 249 7.73 0.41 -14.54
C ILE A 249 8.97 1.31 -14.41
N SER A 250 9.74 1.20 -13.34
CA SER A 250 10.92 2.06 -13.09
C SER A 250 11.98 1.98 -14.19
N SER A 251 12.07 0.84 -14.88
CA SER A 251 13.02 0.63 -15.98
C SER A 251 12.71 1.47 -17.23
N ARG A 252 11.51 2.04 -17.35
CA ARG A 252 11.11 2.88 -18.50
C ARG A 252 11.70 4.29 -18.43
N PHE A 253 12.05 4.75 -17.22
CA PHE A 253 12.70 6.03 -17.05
C PHE A 253 14.18 5.95 -17.43
N GLY A 254 14.64 6.94 -18.22
CA GLY A 254 16.07 7.13 -18.48
C GLY A 254 16.84 7.37 -17.18
N ARG A 255 18.15 7.08 -17.17
CA ARG A 255 18.98 7.08 -15.94
C ARG A 255 18.82 8.36 -15.10
N GLY A 256 18.97 9.54 -15.71
CA GLY A 256 18.84 10.84 -15.03
C GLY A 256 17.43 11.20 -14.57
N TYR A 257 16.38 10.49 -15.01
CA TYR A 257 14.99 10.73 -14.60
C TYR A 257 14.44 9.62 -13.70
N ARG A 258 15.19 8.53 -13.50
CA ARG A 258 14.68 7.30 -12.90
C ARG A 258 14.28 7.48 -11.44
N TYR A 259 15.09 8.19 -10.66
CA TYR A 259 14.82 8.43 -9.26
C TYR A 259 13.52 9.25 -9.06
N THR A 260 13.46 10.46 -9.62
CA THR A 260 12.27 11.32 -9.51
C THR A 260 11.04 10.68 -10.16
N GLY A 261 11.20 10.07 -11.35
CA GLY A 261 10.10 9.44 -12.08
C GLY A 261 9.49 8.25 -11.35
N ALA A 262 10.32 7.36 -10.79
CA ALA A 262 9.84 6.20 -10.04
C ALA A 262 9.14 6.60 -8.73
N ALA A 263 9.70 7.56 -7.99
CA ALA A 263 9.10 8.07 -6.76
C ALA A 263 7.76 8.76 -7.05
N PHE A 264 7.73 9.73 -7.96
CA PHE A 264 6.51 10.47 -8.29
C PHE A 264 5.40 9.56 -8.84
N THR A 265 5.75 8.55 -9.64
CA THR A 265 4.76 7.59 -10.14
C THR A 265 4.17 6.72 -9.04
N SER A 266 4.99 6.33 -8.06
CA SER A 266 4.56 5.51 -6.92
C SER A 266 3.68 6.32 -5.97
N ASP A 267 4.03 7.57 -5.69
CA ASP A 267 3.19 8.51 -4.95
C ASP A 267 1.83 8.73 -5.64
N LEU A 268 1.83 8.95 -6.96
CA LEU A 268 0.59 9.13 -7.72
C LEU A 268 -0.27 7.85 -7.70
N ALA A 269 0.36 6.68 -7.81
CA ALA A 269 -0.33 5.41 -7.69
C ALA A 269 -1.01 5.24 -6.33
N TRP A 270 -0.30 5.55 -5.23
CA TRP A 270 -0.86 5.51 -3.87
C TRP A 270 -2.00 6.51 -3.69
N LEU A 271 -1.84 7.73 -4.21
CA LEU A 271 -2.87 8.77 -4.13
C LEU A 271 -4.17 8.30 -4.79
N VAL A 272 -4.09 7.82 -6.03
CA VAL A 272 -5.27 7.43 -6.83
C VAL A 272 -5.83 6.08 -6.37
N GLY A 273 -4.96 5.09 -6.16
CA GLY A 273 -5.36 3.73 -5.84
C GLY A 273 -5.80 3.56 -4.40
N ALA A 274 -5.14 4.22 -3.46
CA ALA A 274 -5.34 3.96 -2.03
C ALA A 274 -5.91 5.16 -1.29
N GLY A 275 -5.49 6.38 -1.60
CA GLY A 275 -5.83 7.59 -0.83
C GLY A 275 -7.33 7.84 -0.71
N PHE A 276 -8.08 7.65 -1.80
CA PHE A 276 -9.54 7.85 -1.82
C PHE A 276 -10.35 6.57 -1.64
N ALA A 277 -9.71 5.39 -1.61
CA ALA A 277 -10.40 4.10 -1.68
C ALA A 277 -11.39 3.88 -0.52
N PRO A 278 -11.02 4.03 0.76
CA PRO A 278 -11.97 3.86 1.86
C PRO A 278 -13.14 4.83 1.78
N LEU A 279 -12.88 6.10 1.45
CA LEU A 279 -13.91 7.14 1.42
C LEU A 279 -14.93 6.85 0.32
N VAL A 280 -14.47 6.55 -0.89
CA VAL A 280 -15.33 6.25 -2.03
C VAL A 280 -16.10 4.96 -1.79
N ALA A 281 -15.43 3.90 -1.36
CA ALA A 281 -16.08 2.61 -1.11
C ALA A 281 -17.09 2.67 0.02
N LEU A 282 -16.78 3.35 1.14
CA LEU A 282 -17.72 3.53 2.25
C LEU A 282 -18.91 4.40 1.85
N SER A 283 -18.68 5.49 1.12
CA SER A 283 -19.75 6.38 0.64
C SER A 283 -20.68 5.67 -0.36
N LEU A 284 -20.13 4.91 -1.31
CA LEU A 284 -20.92 4.15 -2.26
C LEU A 284 -21.67 3.00 -1.59
N SER A 285 -21.01 2.25 -0.70
CA SER A 285 -21.64 1.11 -0.03
C SER A 285 -22.72 1.52 0.95
N SER A 286 -22.56 2.63 1.67
CA SER A 286 -23.58 3.16 2.59
C SER A 286 -24.83 3.69 1.87
N ARG A 287 -24.69 4.17 0.62
CA ARG A 287 -25.82 4.74 -0.15
C ARG A 287 -26.47 3.77 -1.11
N PHE A 288 -25.68 2.91 -1.76
CA PHE A 288 -26.12 2.08 -2.88
C PHE A 288 -25.91 0.58 -2.63
N GLY A 289 -25.33 0.19 -1.49
CA GLY A 289 -25.13 -1.19 -1.09
C GLY A 289 -23.72 -1.75 -1.35
N LEU A 290 -23.41 -2.88 -0.71
CA LEU A 290 -22.09 -3.50 -0.70
C LEU A 290 -21.54 -3.89 -2.09
N THR A 291 -22.41 -4.12 -3.07
CA THR A 291 -22.01 -4.44 -4.44
C THR A 291 -21.11 -3.37 -5.07
N PHE A 292 -21.25 -2.11 -4.66
CA PHE A 292 -20.41 -1.02 -5.15
C PHE A 292 -18.95 -1.08 -4.65
N VAL A 293 -18.68 -1.77 -3.54
CA VAL A 293 -17.29 -2.09 -3.14
C VAL A 293 -16.66 -3.00 -4.18
N GLY A 294 -17.44 -3.97 -4.67
CA GLY A 294 -17.07 -4.83 -5.78
C GLY A 294 -16.80 -4.04 -7.06
N TYR A 295 -17.73 -3.19 -7.49
CA TYR A 295 -17.53 -2.37 -8.69
C TYR A 295 -16.31 -1.44 -8.58
N TYR A 296 -16.03 -0.91 -7.39
CA TYR A 296 -14.81 -0.14 -7.16
C TYR A 296 -13.54 -0.98 -7.38
N LEU A 297 -13.46 -2.17 -6.78
CA LEU A 297 -12.34 -3.11 -6.99
C LEU A 297 -12.21 -3.54 -8.46
N LEU A 298 -13.34 -3.86 -9.10
CA LEU A 298 -13.39 -4.25 -10.50
C LEU A 298 -12.85 -3.15 -11.41
N SER A 299 -13.21 -1.88 -11.14
CA SER A 299 -12.68 -0.74 -11.89
C SER A 299 -11.16 -0.64 -11.77
N GLY A 300 -10.60 -0.86 -10.58
CA GLY A 300 -9.16 -0.90 -10.35
C GLY A 300 -8.47 -2.02 -11.12
N ALA A 301 -9.04 -3.22 -11.10
CA ALA A 301 -8.54 -4.38 -11.83
C ALA A 301 -8.54 -4.17 -13.36
N ILE A 302 -9.64 -3.65 -13.92
CA ILE A 302 -9.75 -3.33 -15.35
C ILE A 302 -8.69 -2.29 -15.74
N CYS A 303 -8.56 -1.22 -14.95
CA CYS A 303 -7.57 -0.18 -15.16
C CYS A 303 -6.13 -0.72 -15.12
N THR A 304 -5.81 -1.58 -14.16
CA THR A 304 -4.50 -2.24 -14.07
C THR A 304 -4.24 -3.12 -15.29
N LEU A 305 -5.20 -3.94 -15.72
CA LEU A 305 -5.05 -4.79 -16.91
C LEU A 305 -4.88 -3.95 -18.18
N ALA A 306 -5.64 -2.87 -18.32
CA ALA A 306 -5.51 -1.94 -19.43
C ALA A 306 -4.13 -1.27 -19.43
N ALA A 307 -3.66 -0.76 -18.29
CA ALA A 307 -2.33 -0.14 -18.16
C ALA A 307 -1.21 -1.13 -18.52
N LEU A 308 -1.32 -2.38 -18.06
CA LEU A 308 -0.40 -3.46 -18.41
C LEU A 308 -0.46 -3.80 -19.92
N ALA A 309 -1.63 -3.79 -20.55
CA ALA A 309 -1.74 -4.02 -21.99
C ALA A 309 -1.11 -2.87 -22.80
N PHE A 310 -1.41 -1.63 -22.44
CA PHE A 310 -0.87 -0.44 -23.10
C PHE A 310 0.65 -0.32 -22.96
N SER A 311 1.19 -0.61 -21.77
CA SER A 311 2.65 -0.62 -21.57
C SER A 311 3.34 -1.65 -22.47
N LYS A 312 2.71 -2.81 -22.72
CA LYS A 312 3.29 -3.87 -23.57
C LYS A 312 3.28 -3.45 -25.04
N ALA A 313 2.17 -2.85 -25.48
CA ALA A 313 2.04 -2.34 -26.84
C ALA A 313 3.06 -1.23 -27.14
N LEU A 314 3.48 -0.47 -26.13
CA LEU A 314 4.53 0.54 -26.27
C LEU A 314 5.92 -0.08 -26.41
N GLU A 315 6.23 -1.11 -25.62
CA GLU A 315 7.51 -1.85 -25.73
C GLU A 315 7.70 -2.53 -27.09
N GLN A 316 6.61 -2.86 -27.79
CA GLN A 316 6.67 -3.47 -29.12
C GLN A 316 6.84 -2.46 -30.26
N ARG A 317 6.69 -1.15 -29.98
CA ARG A 317 6.79 -0.07 -30.97
C ARG A 317 8.15 0.64 -30.95
N GLU A 318 8.94 0.43 -29.90
CA GLU A 318 10.32 0.91 -29.72
C GLU A 318 11.31 -0.15 -30.22
#